data_AF-A0A9Q8P3S1-F1
#
_entry.id   AF-A0A9Q8P3S1-F1
#
_cell.length_a   1.000
_cell.length_b   1.000
_cell.length_c   1.000
_cell.angle_alpha   90.00
_cell.angle_beta   90.00
_cell.angle_gamma   90.00
#
_symmetry.space_group_name_H-M   'P 1'
#
loop_
_entity.id
_entity.type
_entity.pdbx_description
1 polymer ?
#
loop_
_entity_poly.entity_id
_entity_poly.type
_entity_poly.pdbx_seq_one_letter_code
_entity_poly.pdbx_strand_id
1 'polypeptide(L)'
;MKLALSDEYEPYLHAIVAESIPSFFSSLEEAQVHLDGLESAVFDLFYELDRCYGRPQVDLTWDTSVMSREELFCLSSATSRFLPSELHPELTERMEVAKSELAAWCRALAMLAYRSENAASRLMLKIKYLDLWIEACRWKDETEVMGDRFDKEYEHLLELSEQYVGLHLDIDVQAGATETTRPGFCVGTALVGNLAGIAWYCRNPRIRRRCITLIRKINLRGVADSEYLAAVSEKVMELEEARGRLASGKGPDDELVSSDIPEEARMIEDDMCPHQGREEFWKADEGRIVYVTSAGRAGSQLCLHQAIFAVHRKP
;
A
#
# COMPACT_ATOMS: atom_id res chain seq x y z
N MET A 1 -3.01 5.56 1.51
CA MET A 1 -3.94 6.03 0.47
C MET A 1 -3.42 7.37 0.00
N LYS A 2 -2.81 7.41 -1.18
CA LYS A 2 -2.28 8.65 -1.77
C LYS A 2 -3.47 9.56 -2.06
N LEU A 3 -3.68 10.56 -1.21
CA LEU A 3 -4.36 11.77 -1.64
C LEU A 3 -3.41 12.40 -2.66
N ALA A 4 -3.83 12.44 -3.92
CA ALA A 4 -3.11 13.12 -4.98
C ALA A 4 -3.02 14.61 -4.61
N LEU A 5 -1.93 14.99 -3.95
CA LEU A 5 -1.57 16.37 -3.67
C LEU A 5 -0.61 16.82 -4.78
N SER A 6 -0.77 18.07 -5.19
CA SER A 6 -0.11 18.74 -6.31
C SER A 6 1.42 18.56 -6.37
N ASP A 7 2.00 18.71 -7.57
CA ASP A 7 3.47 18.76 -7.79
C ASP A 7 4.17 19.92 -7.08
N GLU A 8 3.41 20.89 -6.56
CA GLU A 8 3.86 21.77 -5.49
C GLU A 8 3.49 21.10 -4.17
N TYR A 9 4.46 20.41 -3.56
CA TYR A 9 4.40 20.06 -2.16
C TYR A 9 4.41 21.39 -1.40
N GLU A 10 3.23 21.97 -1.15
CA GLU A 10 3.10 22.88 -0.02
C GLU A 10 3.71 22.15 1.19
N PRO A 11 4.58 22.79 1.99
CA PRO A 11 5.20 22.15 3.13
C PRO A 11 4.11 21.78 4.14
N TYR A 12 3.54 20.59 3.99
CA TYR A 12 2.68 20.02 5.00
C TYR A 12 3.53 19.87 6.27
N LEU A 13 2.97 20.35 7.38
CA LEU A 13 3.54 20.15 8.71
C LEU A 13 3.59 18.65 8.97
N HIS A 14 4.76 18.04 8.80
CA HIS A 14 5.01 16.66 9.21
C HIS A 14 5.61 16.65 10.60
N ALA A 15 5.38 15.55 11.33
CA ALA A 15 5.93 15.39 12.66
C ALA A 15 7.45 15.21 12.54
N ILE A 16 8.22 16.16 13.09
CA ILE A 16 9.67 15.99 13.26
C ILE A 16 9.91 15.63 14.72
N VAL A 17 10.38 14.41 14.95
CA VAL A 17 10.78 13.94 16.28
C VAL A 17 12.29 13.90 16.33
N ALA A 18 12.90 14.86 17.04
CA ALA A 18 14.35 14.93 17.19
C ALA A 18 14.91 13.94 18.23
N GLU A 19 14.04 13.37 19.06
CA GLU A 19 14.41 12.44 20.12
C GLU A 19 14.49 11.00 19.58
N SER A 20 15.51 10.26 20.01
CA SER A 20 15.63 8.83 19.70
C SER A 20 14.45 8.05 20.28
N ILE A 21 14.06 6.95 19.63
CA ILE A 21 13.04 6.04 20.15
C ILE A 21 13.38 5.59 21.57
N PRO A 22 12.51 5.83 22.58
CA PRO A 22 12.78 5.44 23.96
C PRO A 22 12.75 3.92 24.11
N SER A 23 13.39 3.40 25.16
CA SER A 23 13.39 1.95 25.44
C SER A 23 12.01 1.37 25.80
N PHE A 24 11.09 2.23 26.25
CA PHE A 24 9.67 1.94 26.49
C PHE A 24 8.89 3.25 26.35
N PHE A 25 7.63 3.15 25.91
CA PHE A 25 6.72 4.31 25.90
C PHE A 25 6.00 4.44 27.24
N SER A 26 5.75 5.67 27.67
CA SER A 26 4.92 6.02 28.82
C SER A 26 3.42 5.90 28.50
N SER A 27 3.03 6.10 27.24
CA SER A 27 1.64 6.01 26.79
C SER A 27 1.51 5.61 25.31
N LEU A 28 0.28 5.38 24.83
CA LEU A 28 0.04 5.10 23.40
C LEU A 28 0.17 6.35 22.54
N GLU A 29 -0.10 7.53 23.11
CA GLU A 29 0.05 8.82 22.45
C GLU A 29 1.53 9.12 22.17
N GLU A 30 2.41 8.85 23.12
CA GLU A 30 3.86 8.95 22.88
C GLU A 30 4.30 7.98 21.78
N ALA A 31 3.82 6.73 21.82
CA ALA A 31 4.10 5.74 20.78
C ALA A 31 3.63 6.23 19.39
N GLN A 32 2.45 6.85 19.32
CA GLN A 32 1.90 7.44 18.09
C GLN A 32 2.79 8.55 17.55
N VAL A 33 3.20 9.50 18.39
CA VAL A 33 4.05 10.64 17.97
C VAL A 33 5.36 10.13 17.37
N HIS A 34 6.02 9.17 18.01
CA HIS A 34 7.24 8.58 17.44
C HIS A 34 6.97 7.83 16.14
N LEU A 35 5.84 7.12 16.03
CA LEU A 35 5.49 6.41 14.79
C LEU A 35 5.17 7.36 13.63
N ASP A 36 4.56 8.51 13.90
CA ASP A 36 4.30 9.56 12.90
C ASP A 36 5.60 10.19 12.39
N GLY A 37 6.58 10.37 13.28
CA GLY A 37 7.93 10.82 12.88
C GLY A 37 8.64 9.80 11.99
N LEU A 38 8.56 8.51 12.34
CA LEU A 38 9.12 7.43 11.51
C LEU A 38 8.40 7.30 10.17
N GLU A 39 7.09 7.44 10.15
CA GLU A 39 6.29 7.43 8.92
C GLU A 39 6.75 8.54 7.97
N SER A 40 6.93 9.75 8.49
CA SER A 40 7.41 10.89 7.71
C SER A 40 8.80 10.62 7.13
N ALA A 41 9.74 10.11 7.95
CA ALA A 41 11.09 9.78 7.50
C ALA A 41 11.12 8.67 6.43
N VAL A 42 10.29 7.63 6.59
CA VAL A 42 10.15 6.55 5.60
C VAL A 42 9.60 7.10 4.28
N PHE A 43 8.55 7.91 4.31
CA PHE A 43 8.01 8.47 3.08
C PHE A 43 8.97 9.46 2.41
N ASP A 44 9.69 10.29 3.17
CA ASP A 44 10.72 11.18 2.62
C ASP A 44 11.82 10.39 1.90
N LEU A 45 12.26 9.26 2.47
CA LEU A 45 13.22 8.36 1.83
C LEU A 45 12.68 7.75 0.54
N PHE A 46 11.41 7.32 0.53
CA PHE A 46 10.75 6.82 -0.67
C PHE A 46 10.65 7.90 -1.75
N TYR A 47 10.26 9.12 -1.39
CA TYR A 47 10.19 10.25 -2.33
C TYR A 47 11.57 10.64 -2.87
N GLU A 48 12.60 10.61 -2.03
CA GLU A 48 13.97 10.85 -2.47
C GLU A 48 14.41 9.75 -3.45
N LEU A 49 14.14 8.48 -3.14
CA LEU A 49 14.42 7.34 -4.00
C LEU A 49 13.75 7.48 -5.38
N ASP A 50 12.46 7.81 -5.41
CA ASP A 50 11.69 8.04 -6.62
C ASP A 50 12.18 9.28 -7.41
N ARG A 51 12.19 10.44 -6.77
CA ARG A 51 12.39 11.74 -7.43
C ARG A 51 13.84 12.03 -7.78
N CYS A 52 14.77 11.73 -6.88
CA CYS A 52 16.18 12.07 -7.06
C CYS A 52 16.94 11.01 -7.84
N TYR A 53 16.43 9.77 -7.87
CA TYR A 53 17.15 8.65 -8.46
C TYR A 53 16.33 7.92 -9.53
N GLY A 54 15.07 7.58 -9.27
CA GLY A 54 14.19 6.93 -10.26
C GLY A 54 13.91 7.82 -11.47
N ARG A 55 13.39 9.03 -11.25
CA ARG A 55 12.95 9.94 -12.31
C ARG A 55 14.06 10.35 -13.29
N PRO A 56 15.27 10.73 -12.84
CA PRO A 56 16.37 11.03 -13.77
C PRO A 56 16.73 9.84 -14.68
N GLN A 57 16.55 8.60 -14.22
CA GLN A 57 16.84 7.41 -15.02
C GLN A 57 15.74 7.12 -16.03
N VAL A 58 14.49 7.39 -15.68
CA VAL A 58 13.37 7.37 -16.63
C VAL A 58 13.57 8.43 -17.73
N ASP A 59 13.99 9.66 -17.38
CA ASP A 59 14.26 10.73 -18.34
C ASP A 59 15.37 10.39 -19.36
N LEU A 60 16.30 9.47 -19.02
CA LEU A 60 17.35 9.00 -19.93
C LEU A 60 16.86 7.94 -20.93
N THR A 61 15.77 7.24 -20.61
CA THR A 61 15.34 6.03 -21.32
C THR A 61 13.97 6.17 -21.99
N TRP A 62 13.15 7.11 -21.53
CA TRP A 62 11.80 7.35 -22.01
C TRP A 62 11.58 8.82 -22.40
N ASP A 63 10.68 9.06 -23.35
CA ASP A 63 10.21 10.42 -23.64
C ASP A 63 9.16 10.84 -22.60
N THR A 64 9.63 11.49 -21.53
CA THR A 64 8.76 11.92 -20.43
C THR A 64 7.89 13.13 -20.77
N SER A 65 8.10 13.80 -21.91
CA SER A 65 7.32 14.97 -22.32
C SER A 65 5.88 14.65 -22.71
N VAL A 66 5.61 13.39 -23.04
CA VAL A 66 4.28 12.89 -23.45
C VAL A 66 3.61 12.02 -22.39
N MET A 67 4.29 11.78 -21.26
CA MET A 67 3.77 10.93 -20.19
C MET A 67 2.81 11.70 -19.27
N SER A 68 1.75 11.03 -18.83
CA SER A 68 0.94 11.50 -17.71
C SER A 68 1.71 11.39 -16.39
N ARG A 69 1.23 12.08 -15.36
CA ARG A 69 1.83 12.09 -14.03
C ARG A 69 1.91 10.68 -13.43
N GLU A 70 0.86 9.89 -13.60
CA GLU A 70 0.76 8.54 -13.05
C GLU A 70 1.66 7.55 -13.79
N GLU A 71 1.80 7.70 -15.12
CA GLU A 71 2.76 6.92 -15.91
C GLU A 71 4.20 7.21 -15.49
N LEU A 72 4.52 8.49 -15.30
CA LEU A 72 5.83 8.89 -14.83
C LEU A 72 6.11 8.35 -13.43
N PHE A 73 5.15 8.49 -12.50
CA PHE A 73 5.26 7.98 -11.14
C PHE A 73 5.48 6.46 -11.09
N CYS A 74 4.67 5.67 -11.81
CA CYS A 74 4.83 4.21 -11.82
C CYS A 74 6.19 3.81 -12.39
N LEU A 75 6.64 4.44 -13.48
CA LEU A 75 7.93 4.15 -14.09
C LEU A 75 9.09 4.55 -13.19
N SER A 76 9.06 5.74 -12.57
CA SER A 76 10.15 6.20 -11.72
C SER A 76 10.26 5.37 -10.45
N SER A 77 9.12 5.04 -9.82
CA SER A 77 9.09 4.18 -8.63
C SER A 77 9.63 2.79 -8.96
N ALA A 78 9.16 2.17 -10.05
CA ALA A 78 9.64 0.86 -10.48
C ALA A 78 11.14 0.89 -10.81
N THR A 79 11.61 1.91 -11.53
CA THR A 79 13.03 2.07 -11.90
C THR A 79 13.92 2.22 -10.67
N SER A 80 13.45 2.95 -9.65
CA SER A 80 14.24 3.26 -8.45
C SER A 80 14.65 2.02 -7.65
N ARG A 81 13.86 0.94 -7.71
CA ARG A 81 14.13 -0.35 -7.06
C ARG A 81 15.38 -1.02 -7.60
N PHE A 82 15.66 -0.85 -8.90
CA PHE A 82 16.76 -1.50 -9.60
C PHE A 82 18.07 -0.70 -9.59
N LEU A 83 18.09 0.47 -8.92
CA LEU A 83 19.30 1.27 -8.86
C LEU A 83 20.33 0.65 -7.90
N PRO A 84 21.58 0.45 -8.35
CA PRO A 84 22.63 -0.12 -7.51
C PRO A 84 22.84 0.71 -6.24
N SER A 85 22.82 0.04 -5.09
CA SER A 85 22.98 0.70 -3.78
C SER A 85 24.32 1.41 -3.64
N GLU A 86 25.36 0.94 -4.34
CA GLU A 86 26.71 1.52 -4.32
C GLU A 86 26.76 2.93 -4.88
N LEU A 87 25.79 3.31 -5.72
CA LEU A 87 25.71 4.66 -6.26
C LEU A 87 25.17 5.65 -5.22
N HIS A 88 24.47 5.17 -4.19
CA HIS A 88 23.74 5.98 -3.22
C HIS A 88 23.95 5.47 -1.78
N PRO A 89 25.20 5.45 -1.27
CA PRO A 89 25.50 4.87 0.03
C PRO A 89 24.81 5.61 1.19
N GLU A 90 24.71 6.94 1.12
CA GLU A 90 24.07 7.75 2.17
C GLU A 90 22.55 7.48 2.27
N LEU A 91 21.87 7.32 1.13
CA LEU A 91 20.46 6.95 1.11
C LEU A 91 20.26 5.54 1.68
N THR A 92 21.10 4.60 1.24
CA THR A 92 21.04 3.21 1.72
C THR A 92 21.26 3.13 3.23
N GLU A 93 22.22 3.89 3.77
CA GLU A 93 22.45 3.98 5.21
C GLU A 93 21.21 4.51 5.95
N ARG A 94 20.60 5.60 5.47
CA ARG A 94 19.39 6.16 6.08
C ARG A 94 18.20 5.20 6.03
N MET A 95 18.06 4.43 4.96
CA MET A 95 17.03 3.39 4.85
C MET A 95 17.23 2.29 5.90
N GLU A 96 18.47 1.86 6.15
CA GLU A 96 18.77 0.89 7.21
C GLU A 96 18.57 1.46 8.62
N VAL A 97 18.88 2.76 8.83
CA VAL A 97 18.55 3.45 10.08
C VAL A 97 17.04 3.44 10.32
N ALA A 98 16.23 3.81 9.33
CA ALA A 98 14.76 3.81 9.45
C ALA A 98 14.21 2.43 9.83
N LYS A 99 14.72 1.35 9.23
CA LYS A 99 14.38 -0.03 9.63
C LYS A 99 14.78 -0.32 11.07
N SER A 100 15.99 0.04 11.47
CA SER A 100 16.47 -0.15 12.85
C SER A 100 15.58 0.58 13.87
N GLU A 101 15.15 1.80 13.57
CA GLU A 101 14.28 2.60 14.43
C GLU A 101 12.85 2.05 14.50
N LEU A 102 12.28 1.58 13.39
CA LEU A 102 11.01 0.86 13.38
C LEU A 102 11.08 -0.40 14.26
N ALA A 103 12.17 -1.16 14.18
CA ALA A 103 12.37 -2.32 15.04
C ALA A 103 12.50 -1.92 16.53
N ALA A 104 13.17 -0.79 16.83
CA ALA A 104 13.24 -0.25 18.19
C ALA A 104 11.87 0.18 18.70
N TRP A 105 11.06 0.83 17.87
CA TRP A 105 9.70 1.26 18.18
C TRP A 105 8.81 0.07 18.55
N CYS A 106 8.88 -1.01 17.79
CA CYS A 106 8.13 -2.24 18.07
C CYS A 106 8.49 -2.86 19.43
N ARG A 107 9.79 -2.91 19.75
CA ARG A 107 10.27 -3.38 21.06
C ARG A 107 9.76 -2.48 22.20
N ALA A 108 9.80 -1.17 22.03
CA ALA A 108 9.31 -0.22 23.02
C ALA A 108 7.79 -0.34 23.25
N LEU A 109 7.00 -0.54 22.18
CA LEU A 109 5.55 -0.77 22.29
C LEU A 109 5.22 -2.08 23.02
N ALA A 110 6.02 -3.12 22.83
CA ALA A 110 5.81 -4.42 23.49
C ALA A 110 5.94 -4.32 25.02
N MET A 111 6.71 -3.35 25.53
CA MET A 111 6.86 -3.09 26.97
C MET A 111 5.68 -2.34 27.58
N LEU A 112 4.86 -1.68 26.77
CA LEU A 112 3.70 -0.93 27.25
C LEU A 112 2.57 -1.89 27.64
N ALA A 113 2.10 -1.82 28.89
CA ALA A 113 1.07 -2.70 29.42
C ALA A 113 -0.25 -2.62 28.62
N TYR A 114 -0.87 -3.78 28.37
CA TYR A 114 -2.16 -3.85 27.71
C TYR A 114 -3.28 -3.35 28.63
N ARG A 115 -4.17 -2.52 28.09
CA ARG A 115 -5.41 -2.08 28.74
C ARG A 115 -6.56 -2.20 27.75
N SER A 116 -7.64 -2.85 28.15
CA SER A 116 -8.79 -3.12 27.27
C SER A 116 -9.48 -1.84 26.79
N GLU A 117 -9.48 -0.78 27.61
CA GLU A 117 -10.00 0.54 27.28
C GLU A 117 -9.33 1.18 26.05
N ASN A 118 -8.09 0.78 25.75
CA ASN A 118 -7.29 1.32 24.64
C ASN A 118 -7.08 0.30 23.52
N ALA A 119 -7.94 -0.72 23.42
CA ALA A 119 -7.79 -1.80 22.44
C ALA A 119 -7.75 -1.26 20.99
N ALA A 120 -8.66 -0.35 20.63
CA ALA A 120 -8.73 0.23 19.29
C ALA A 120 -7.46 1.01 18.93
N SER A 121 -7.00 1.93 19.78
CA SER A 121 -5.78 2.72 19.54
C SER A 121 -4.54 1.84 19.42
N ARG A 122 -4.44 0.80 20.26
CA ARG A 122 -3.32 -0.16 20.17
C ARG A 122 -3.38 -1.00 18.89
N LEU A 123 -4.57 -1.42 18.45
CA LEU A 123 -4.73 -2.12 17.17
C LEU A 123 -4.29 -1.22 16.00
N MET A 124 -4.75 0.03 15.97
CA MET A 124 -4.38 1.01 14.96
C MET A 124 -2.86 1.23 14.89
N LEU A 125 -2.20 1.40 16.04
CA LEU A 125 -0.75 1.54 16.11
C LEU A 125 0.00 0.32 15.56
N LYS A 126 -0.48 -0.89 15.86
CA LYS A 126 0.10 -2.11 15.31
C LYS A 126 -0.11 -2.24 13.80
N ILE A 127 -1.30 -1.89 13.31
CA ILE A 127 -1.63 -1.88 11.87
C ILE A 127 -0.70 -0.91 11.13
N LYS A 128 -0.58 0.33 11.63
CA LYS A 128 0.28 1.35 11.05
C LYS A 128 1.75 0.94 11.07
N TYR A 129 2.23 0.41 12.19
CA TYR A 129 3.62 -0.07 12.30
C TYR A 129 3.93 -1.20 11.32
N LEU A 130 3.09 -2.23 11.23
CA LEU A 130 3.34 -3.38 10.36
C LEU A 130 3.34 -2.99 8.89
N ASP A 131 2.41 -2.12 8.48
CA ASP A 131 2.37 -1.59 7.13
C ASP A 131 3.65 -0.82 6.80
N LEU A 132 4.03 0.12 7.67
CA LEU A 132 5.24 0.93 7.50
C LEU A 132 6.52 0.07 7.50
N TRP A 133 6.56 -0.98 8.32
CA TRP A 133 7.64 -1.95 8.35
C TRP A 133 7.78 -2.72 7.03
N ILE A 134 6.67 -3.20 6.47
CA ILE A 134 6.66 -3.90 5.17
C ILE A 134 7.14 -2.95 4.07
N GLU A 135 6.61 -1.72 4.03
CA GLU A 135 7.00 -0.69 3.06
C GLU A 135 8.49 -0.31 3.15
N ALA A 136 9.03 -0.11 4.35
CA ALA A 136 10.45 0.16 4.53
C ALA A 136 11.33 -1.03 4.12
N CYS A 137 10.86 -2.26 4.34
CA CYS A 137 11.63 -3.46 4.05
C CYS A 137 11.65 -3.84 2.56
N ARG A 138 10.73 -3.33 1.75
CA ARG A 138 10.57 -3.73 0.33
C ARG A 138 11.19 -2.77 -0.70
N TRP A 139 11.69 -1.60 -0.28
CA TRP A 139 12.21 -0.55 -1.19
C TRP A 139 13.21 -1.02 -2.25
N LYS A 140 13.94 -2.11 -1.97
CA LYS A 140 14.98 -2.67 -2.86
C LYS A 140 14.75 -4.15 -3.15
N ASP A 141 13.52 -4.62 -3.02
CA ASP A 141 13.18 -5.96 -3.49
C ASP A 141 13.33 -6.00 -5.02
N GLU A 142 14.25 -6.85 -5.48
CA GLU A 142 14.51 -7.04 -6.91
C GLU A 142 13.32 -7.67 -7.64
N THR A 143 12.52 -8.46 -6.93
CA THR A 143 11.35 -9.15 -7.51
C THR A 143 10.16 -9.06 -6.57
N GLU A 144 8.96 -9.09 -7.14
CA GLU A 144 7.72 -9.24 -6.39
C GLU A 144 7.65 -10.57 -5.62
N VAL A 145 8.35 -11.60 -6.13
CA VAL A 145 8.48 -12.89 -5.43
C VAL A 145 9.14 -12.77 -4.06
N MET A 146 10.09 -11.83 -3.87
CA MET A 146 10.71 -11.61 -2.56
C MET A 146 9.69 -11.17 -1.50
N GLY A 147 8.58 -10.55 -1.93
CA GLY A 147 7.48 -10.13 -1.05
C GLY A 147 6.81 -11.28 -0.30
N ASP A 148 6.90 -12.53 -0.78
CA ASP A 148 6.36 -13.73 -0.11
C ASP A 148 6.94 -13.92 1.31
N ARG A 149 8.11 -13.34 1.61
CA ARG A 149 8.68 -13.35 2.96
C ARG A 149 7.78 -12.69 4.00
N PHE A 150 6.86 -11.81 3.56
CA PHE A 150 5.89 -11.11 4.40
C PHE A 150 4.52 -11.79 4.47
N ASP A 151 4.34 -12.99 3.91
CA ASP A 151 3.01 -13.65 3.87
C ASP A 151 2.38 -13.75 5.27
N LYS A 152 3.18 -13.99 6.31
CA LYS A 152 2.70 -14.06 7.71
C LYS A 152 2.36 -12.68 8.24
N GLU A 153 3.16 -11.68 7.92
CA GLU A 153 2.96 -10.29 8.29
C GLU A 153 1.71 -9.72 7.62
N TYR A 154 1.46 -10.04 6.34
CA TYR A 154 0.23 -9.69 5.63
C TYR A 154 -1.00 -10.33 6.24
N GLU A 155 -0.95 -11.64 6.55
CA GLU A 155 -2.04 -12.34 7.22
C GLU A 155 -2.32 -11.70 8.60
N HIS A 156 -1.27 -11.43 9.38
CA HIS A 156 -1.41 -10.82 10.70
C HIS A 156 -1.95 -9.38 10.63
N LEU A 157 -1.47 -8.58 9.68
CA LEU A 157 -1.96 -7.22 9.43
C LEU A 157 -3.44 -7.22 9.04
N LEU A 158 -3.86 -8.18 8.20
CA LEU A 158 -5.26 -8.38 7.85
C LEU A 158 -6.10 -8.79 9.06
N GLU A 159 -5.65 -9.73 9.89
CA GLU A 159 -6.35 -10.12 11.12
C GLU A 159 -6.54 -8.94 12.09
N LEU A 160 -5.51 -8.11 12.27
CA LEU A 160 -5.59 -6.90 13.09
C LEU A 160 -6.59 -5.89 12.50
N SER A 161 -6.58 -5.75 11.17
CA SER A 161 -7.51 -4.88 10.44
C SER A 161 -8.95 -5.36 10.56
N GLU A 162 -9.20 -6.66 10.44
CA GLU A 162 -10.52 -7.27 10.65
C GLU A 162 -11.02 -7.05 12.08
N GLN A 163 -10.15 -7.21 13.09
CA GLN A 163 -10.48 -6.89 14.49
C GLN A 163 -10.80 -5.41 14.68
N TYR A 164 -9.99 -4.51 14.12
CA TYR A 164 -10.20 -3.07 14.23
C TYR A 164 -11.52 -2.64 13.58
N VAL A 165 -11.80 -3.13 12.36
CA VAL A 165 -13.08 -2.89 11.68
C VAL A 165 -14.23 -3.44 12.50
N GLY A 166 -14.09 -4.65 13.07
CA GLY A 166 -15.09 -5.28 13.93
C GLY A 166 -15.48 -4.44 15.16
N LEU A 167 -14.54 -3.72 15.76
CA LEU A 167 -14.82 -2.79 16.86
C LEU A 167 -15.64 -1.56 16.43
N HIS A 168 -15.71 -1.27 15.13
CA HIS A 168 -16.34 -0.08 14.55
C HIS A 168 -17.53 -0.38 13.63
N LEU A 169 -17.92 -1.65 13.52
CA LEU A 169 -19.13 -2.02 12.79
C LEU A 169 -20.35 -1.43 13.48
N ASP A 170 -21.20 -0.78 12.70
CA ASP A 170 -22.47 -0.28 13.18
C ASP A 170 -23.52 -1.38 13.00
N ILE A 171 -23.96 -1.98 14.10
CA ILE A 171 -24.94 -3.09 14.08
C ILE A 171 -26.37 -2.54 13.97
N ASP A 172 -26.58 -1.22 14.11
CA ASP A 172 -27.91 -0.61 14.20
C ASP A 172 -28.58 -0.37 12.82
N VAL A 173 -28.06 -1.01 11.76
CA VAL A 173 -28.66 -0.92 10.44
C VAL A 173 -29.89 -1.82 10.38
N GLN A 174 -31.05 -1.20 10.08
CA GLN A 174 -32.35 -1.86 9.98
C GLN A 174 -32.26 -3.23 9.28
N ALA A 175 -32.99 -4.21 9.83
CA ALA A 175 -33.01 -5.59 9.38
C ALA A 175 -33.04 -5.71 7.83
N GLY A 176 -31.90 -6.08 7.24
CA GLY A 176 -31.75 -6.25 5.79
C GLY A 176 -30.58 -5.50 5.15
N ALA A 177 -29.92 -4.57 5.85
CA ALA A 177 -28.75 -3.88 5.33
C ALA A 177 -27.45 -4.63 5.64
N THR A 178 -26.44 -4.45 4.78
CA THR A 178 -25.10 -5.04 4.99
C THR A 178 -24.39 -4.32 6.14
N GLU A 179 -23.79 -5.07 7.06
CA GLU A 179 -22.97 -4.51 8.15
C GLU A 179 -21.83 -3.67 7.56
N THR A 180 -21.82 -2.38 7.88
CA THR A 180 -20.75 -1.46 7.48
C THR A 180 -20.33 -0.62 8.67
N THR A 181 -19.13 -0.04 8.59
CA THR A 181 -18.65 0.88 9.62
C THR A 181 -19.37 2.23 9.55
N ARG A 182 -19.19 3.04 10.60
CA ARG A 182 -19.61 4.45 10.56
C ARG A 182 -18.86 5.21 9.45
N PRO A 183 -19.50 6.18 8.77
CA PRO A 183 -18.81 7.02 7.78
C PRO A 183 -17.57 7.70 8.36
N GLY A 184 -16.45 7.66 7.63
CA GLY A 184 -15.24 8.42 7.97
C GLY A 184 -14.47 7.92 9.20
N PHE A 185 -14.81 6.77 9.80
CA PHE A 185 -14.09 6.26 10.98
C PHE A 185 -12.59 5.98 10.72
N CYS A 186 -12.22 5.78 9.46
CA CYS A 186 -10.87 5.50 9.03
C CYS A 186 -10.05 6.76 8.69
N VAL A 187 -10.63 7.97 8.80
CA VAL A 187 -9.89 9.22 8.56
C VAL A 187 -8.72 9.30 9.53
N GLY A 188 -7.51 9.48 8.99
CA GLY A 188 -6.27 9.55 9.78
C GLY A 188 -5.72 8.20 10.26
N THR A 189 -6.34 7.06 9.92
CA THR A 189 -5.92 5.74 10.43
C THR A 189 -4.96 4.97 9.52
N ALA A 190 -4.71 5.48 8.30
CA ALA A 190 -4.01 4.80 7.20
C ALA A 190 -4.61 3.46 6.71
N LEU A 191 -5.47 2.80 7.51
CA LEU A 191 -6.06 1.47 7.30
C LEU A 191 -6.44 1.14 5.85
N VAL A 192 -7.13 2.06 5.18
CA VAL A 192 -7.61 1.88 3.80
C VAL A 192 -6.45 1.73 2.82
N GLY A 193 -5.40 2.54 3.00
CA GLY A 193 -4.17 2.42 2.24
C GLY A 193 -3.50 1.07 2.45
N ASN A 194 -3.41 0.65 3.71
CA ASN A 194 -2.75 -0.61 4.08
C ASN A 194 -3.47 -1.80 3.44
N LEU A 195 -4.81 -1.83 3.51
CA LEU A 195 -5.59 -2.89 2.88
C LEU A 195 -5.45 -2.91 1.35
N ALA A 196 -5.37 -1.75 0.70
CA ALA A 196 -5.07 -1.66 -0.72
C ALA A 196 -3.65 -2.19 -1.02
N GLY A 197 -2.66 -1.81 -0.21
CA GLY A 197 -1.29 -2.31 -0.31
C GLY A 197 -1.22 -3.83 -0.22
N ILE A 198 -1.91 -4.46 0.75
CA ILE A 198 -1.99 -5.93 0.81
C ILE A 198 -2.65 -6.49 -0.46
N ALA A 199 -3.76 -5.89 -0.90
CA ALA A 199 -4.47 -6.36 -2.09
C ALA A 199 -3.65 -6.24 -3.38
N TRP A 200 -2.71 -5.29 -3.47
CA TRP A 200 -1.89 -5.09 -4.65
C TRP A 200 -0.60 -5.90 -4.58
N TYR A 201 0.09 -5.90 -3.44
CA TYR A 201 1.46 -6.41 -3.30
C TYR A 201 1.57 -7.84 -2.76
N CYS A 202 0.60 -8.33 -1.98
CA CYS A 202 0.61 -9.72 -1.56
C CYS A 202 0.36 -10.62 -2.77
N ARG A 203 1.15 -11.68 -2.93
CA ARG A 203 0.95 -12.69 -4.01
C ARG A 203 -0.08 -13.75 -3.65
N ASN A 204 -0.43 -13.89 -2.37
CA ASN A 204 -1.36 -14.90 -1.90
C ASN A 204 -2.82 -14.54 -2.27
N PRO A 205 -3.45 -15.26 -3.21
CA PRO A 205 -4.76 -14.88 -3.72
C PRO A 205 -5.89 -14.92 -2.68
N ARG A 206 -5.74 -15.75 -1.63
CA ARG A 206 -6.71 -15.85 -0.53
C ARG A 206 -6.67 -14.63 0.38
N ILE A 207 -5.47 -14.14 0.71
CA ILE A 207 -5.29 -12.94 1.54
C ILE A 207 -5.88 -11.73 0.81
N ARG A 208 -5.53 -11.55 -0.48
CA ARG A 208 -6.03 -10.46 -1.32
C ARG A 208 -7.56 -10.41 -1.40
N ARG A 209 -8.22 -11.55 -1.66
CA ARG A 209 -9.69 -11.66 -1.69
C ARG A 209 -10.33 -11.22 -0.37
N ARG A 210 -9.73 -11.60 0.77
CA ARG A 210 -10.20 -11.16 2.10
C ARG A 210 -10.01 -9.66 2.30
N CYS A 211 -8.85 -9.10 1.93
CA CYS A 211 -8.61 -7.65 1.98
C CYS A 211 -9.65 -6.87 1.18
N ILE A 212 -9.90 -7.28 -0.07
CA ILE A 212 -10.91 -6.68 -0.95
C ILE A 212 -12.30 -6.76 -0.32
N THR A 213 -12.64 -7.90 0.26
CA THR A 213 -13.92 -8.07 0.97
C THR A 213 -14.03 -7.13 2.17
N LEU A 214 -12.94 -6.95 2.92
CA LEU A 214 -12.90 -6.03 4.06
C LEU A 214 -13.01 -4.56 3.62
N ILE A 215 -12.35 -4.15 2.53
CA ILE A 215 -12.47 -2.81 1.95
C ILE A 215 -13.93 -2.46 1.69
N ARG A 216 -14.73 -3.39 1.13
CA ARG A 216 -16.16 -3.17 0.90
C ARG A 216 -17.01 -2.98 2.16
N LYS A 217 -16.56 -3.51 3.30
CA LYS A 217 -17.25 -3.34 4.59
C LYS A 217 -16.96 -1.97 5.23
N ILE A 218 -15.91 -1.30 4.78
CA ILE A 218 -15.49 0.01 5.28
C ILE A 218 -16.31 1.09 4.56
N ASN A 219 -16.99 1.92 5.35
CA ASN A 219 -17.79 3.03 4.84
C ASN A 219 -16.93 4.28 4.65
N LEU A 220 -16.44 4.49 3.42
CA LEU A 220 -15.59 5.63 3.04
C LEU A 220 -16.36 6.89 2.63
N ARG A 221 -17.71 6.88 2.74
CA ARG A 221 -18.54 8.01 2.30
C ARG A 221 -18.07 9.32 2.93
N GLY A 222 -17.89 10.33 2.07
CA GLY A 222 -17.43 11.67 2.44
C GLY A 222 -15.93 11.91 2.30
N VAL A 223 -15.12 10.85 2.12
CA VAL A 223 -13.65 10.95 1.98
C VAL A 223 -13.18 10.30 0.68
N ALA A 224 -13.67 9.10 0.40
CA ALA A 224 -13.36 8.32 -0.80
C ALA A 224 -14.55 7.40 -1.13
N ASP A 225 -14.33 6.38 -1.96
CA ASP A 225 -15.33 5.37 -2.30
C ASP A 225 -14.72 3.96 -2.13
N SER A 226 -15.30 3.16 -1.24
CA SER A 226 -14.83 1.80 -0.96
C SER A 226 -15.13 0.82 -2.09
N GLU A 227 -16.23 1.01 -2.82
CA GLU A 227 -16.53 0.16 -3.98
C GLU A 227 -15.56 0.48 -5.12
N TYR A 228 -15.20 1.76 -5.30
CA TYR A 228 -14.16 2.15 -6.25
C TYR A 228 -12.82 1.50 -5.91
N LEU A 229 -12.38 1.61 -4.64
CA LEU A 229 -11.11 1.02 -4.21
C LEU A 229 -11.10 -0.51 -4.28
N ALA A 230 -12.23 -1.15 -3.96
CA ALA A 230 -12.38 -2.59 -4.11
C ALA A 230 -12.31 -3.00 -5.59
N ALA A 231 -12.96 -2.25 -6.49
CA ALA A 231 -12.97 -2.54 -7.92
C ALA A 231 -11.57 -2.42 -8.55
N VAL A 232 -10.79 -1.39 -8.22
CA VAL A 232 -9.40 -1.29 -8.68
C VAL A 232 -8.55 -2.44 -8.16
N SER A 233 -8.69 -2.77 -6.87
CA SER A 233 -7.93 -3.87 -6.24
C SER A 233 -8.28 -5.23 -6.84
N GLU A 234 -9.56 -5.46 -7.17
CA GLU A 234 -9.99 -6.63 -7.93
C GLU A 234 -9.38 -6.66 -9.31
N LYS A 235 -9.33 -5.52 -10.01
CA LYS A 235 -8.76 -5.49 -11.35
C LYS A 235 -7.27 -5.78 -11.37
N VAL A 236 -6.51 -5.24 -10.41
CA VAL A 236 -5.10 -5.57 -10.22
C VAL A 236 -4.94 -7.08 -10.03
N MET A 237 -5.69 -7.67 -9.09
CA MET A 237 -5.66 -9.10 -8.82
C MET A 237 -6.07 -9.93 -10.05
N GLU A 238 -7.14 -9.58 -10.75
CA GLU A 238 -7.65 -10.27 -11.95
C GLU A 238 -6.60 -10.32 -13.05
N LEU A 239 -5.92 -9.21 -13.33
CA LEU A 239 -4.90 -9.13 -14.39
C LEU A 239 -3.70 -10.04 -14.10
N GLU A 240 -3.22 -10.04 -12.87
CA GLU A 240 -2.10 -10.89 -12.46
C GLU A 240 -2.50 -12.37 -12.39
N GLU A 241 -3.69 -12.66 -11.87
CA GLU A 241 -4.24 -14.02 -11.79
C GLU A 241 -4.53 -14.63 -13.18
N ALA A 242 -4.95 -13.83 -14.15
CA ALA A 242 -5.14 -14.27 -15.53
C ALA A 242 -3.80 -14.66 -16.18
N ARG A 243 -2.74 -13.86 -15.96
CA ARG A 243 -1.38 -14.18 -16.41
C ARG A 243 -0.82 -15.41 -15.69
N GLY A 244 -1.04 -15.51 -14.38
CA GLY A 244 -0.63 -16.66 -13.58
C GLY A 244 -1.29 -17.97 -14.03
N ARG A 245 -2.59 -17.95 -14.34
CA ARG A 245 -3.28 -19.11 -14.94
C ARG A 245 -2.69 -19.53 -16.27
N LEU A 246 -2.42 -18.57 -17.16
CA LEU A 246 -1.80 -18.85 -18.44
C LEU A 246 -0.42 -19.51 -18.27
N ALA A 247 0.39 -19.03 -17.32
CA ALA A 247 1.72 -19.55 -17.04
C ALA A 247 1.71 -20.94 -16.36
N SER A 248 0.78 -21.18 -15.45
CA SER A 248 0.65 -22.44 -14.69
C SER A 248 -0.19 -23.51 -15.39
N GLY A 249 -0.92 -23.14 -16.46
CA GLY A 249 -1.85 -24.04 -17.16
C GLY A 249 -3.14 -24.34 -16.38
N LYS A 250 -3.45 -23.55 -15.35
CA LYS A 250 -4.66 -23.70 -14.52
C LYS A 250 -5.90 -23.10 -15.19
N GLY A 251 -7.03 -23.76 -15.00
CA GLY A 251 -8.34 -23.31 -15.48
C GLY A 251 -8.95 -22.18 -14.64
N PRO A 252 -10.10 -21.63 -15.07
CA PRO A 252 -10.81 -20.57 -14.35
C PRO A 252 -11.23 -20.96 -12.92
N ASP A 253 -11.64 -22.23 -12.74
CA ASP A 253 -12.17 -22.74 -11.47
C ASP A 253 -11.08 -23.29 -10.52
N ASP A 254 -9.83 -23.37 -10.98
CA ASP A 254 -8.73 -23.85 -10.16
C ASP A 254 -8.32 -22.79 -9.13
N GLU A 255 -8.09 -23.25 -7.89
CA GLU A 255 -7.55 -22.40 -6.83
C GLU A 255 -6.08 -22.07 -7.13
N LEU A 256 -5.77 -20.77 -7.13
CA LEU A 256 -4.40 -20.28 -7.23
C LEU A 256 -3.78 -20.13 -5.84
N VAL A 257 -2.51 -20.44 -5.75
CA VAL A 257 -1.61 -20.09 -4.64
C VAL A 257 -0.55 -19.11 -5.11
N SER A 258 0.23 -18.53 -4.19
CA SER A 258 1.27 -17.54 -4.53
C SER A 258 2.22 -18.02 -5.62
N SER A 259 2.63 -19.30 -5.58
CA SER A 259 3.56 -19.90 -6.56
C SER A 259 3.00 -19.99 -7.98
N ASP A 260 1.69 -19.88 -8.18
CA ASP A 260 1.09 -19.89 -9.52
C ASP A 260 1.11 -18.51 -10.19
N ILE A 261 1.45 -17.45 -9.46
CA ILE A 261 1.58 -16.09 -9.98
C ILE A 261 3.07 -15.78 -10.09
N PRO A 262 3.70 -16.05 -11.25
CA PRO A 262 5.13 -15.82 -11.43
C PRO A 262 5.46 -14.32 -11.49
N GLU A 263 6.75 -13.98 -11.41
CA GLU A 263 7.23 -12.59 -11.44
C GLU A 263 6.70 -11.82 -12.65
N GLU A 264 6.70 -12.43 -13.83
CA GLU A 264 6.28 -11.81 -15.09
C GLU A 264 4.76 -11.53 -15.14
N ALA A 265 3.99 -12.18 -14.25
CA ALA A 265 2.57 -11.89 -14.11
C ALA A 265 2.32 -10.64 -13.27
N ARG A 266 3.26 -10.29 -12.38
CA ARG A 266 3.10 -9.28 -11.34
C ARG A 266 3.28 -7.85 -11.83
N MET A 267 2.56 -6.94 -11.19
CA MET A 267 2.79 -5.50 -11.31
C MET A 267 3.87 -5.10 -10.31
N ILE A 268 4.92 -4.45 -10.80
CA ILE A 268 6.01 -3.91 -9.95
C ILE A 268 5.50 -2.69 -9.21
N GLU A 269 4.79 -1.83 -9.94
CA GLU A 269 4.15 -0.61 -9.44
C GLU A 269 2.84 -0.40 -10.19
N ASP A 270 1.85 0.09 -9.47
CA ASP A 270 0.55 0.46 -10.01
C ASP A 270 0.04 1.74 -9.33
N ASP A 271 -0.73 2.51 -10.09
CA ASP A 271 -1.42 3.67 -9.59
C ASP A 271 -2.81 3.77 -10.21
N MET A 272 -3.75 4.23 -9.38
CA MET A 272 -5.14 4.44 -9.78
C MET A 272 -5.30 5.87 -10.29
N CYS A 273 -5.87 6.01 -11.48
CA CYS A 273 -6.01 7.30 -12.14
C CYS A 273 -7.48 7.62 -12.43
N PRO A 274 -7.84 8.91 -12.45
CA PRO A 274 -9.10 9.35 -13.02
C PRO A 274 -9.25 8.85 -14.46
N HIS A 275 -10.40 8.25 -14.79
CA HIS A 275 -10.82 8.19 -16.18
C HIS A 275 -11.28 9.60 -16.59
N GLN A 276 -10.62 10.21 -17.58
CA GLN A 276 -10.94 11.56 -18.12
C GLN A 276 -10.58 12.77 -17.24
N GLY A 277 -9.60 12.64 -16.33
CA GLY A 277 -8.99 13.81 -15.66
C GLY A 277 -9.90 14.59 -14.71
N ARG A 278 -10.92 13.96 -14.13
CA ARG A 278 -11.83 14.61 -13.16
C ARG A 278 -11.31 14.46 -11.73
N GLU A 279 -11.40 15.54 -10.95
CA GLU A 279 -11.01 15.57 -9.53
C GLU A 279 -11.88 14.66 -8.64
N GLU A 280 -13.15 14.42 -9.02
CA GLU A 280 -14.07 13.53 -8.28
C GLU A 280 -14.06 12.07 -8.80
N PHE A 281 -12.90 11.54 -9.20
CA PHE A 281 -12.83 10.24 -9.86
C PHE A 281 -13.34 9.06 -9.02
N TRP A 282 -13.25 9.15 -7.69
CA TRP A 282 -13.76 8.13 -6.75
C TRP A 282 -15.24 7.82 -6.93
N LYS A 283 -16.03 8.77 -7.45
CA LYS A 283 -17.47 8.60 -7.69
C LYS A 283 -17.80 8.09 -9.09
N ALA A 284 -16.81 7.93 -9.96
CA ALA A 284 -17.02 7.44 -11.31
C ALA A 284 -17.42 5.96 -11.30
N ASP A 285 -18.22 5.54 -12.27
CA ASP A 285 -18.56 4.14 -12.52
C ASP A 285 -17.45 3.39 -13.29
N GLU A 286 -16.42 4.12 -13.74
CA GLU A 286 -15.26 3.59 -14.44
C GLU A 286 -13.98 4.29 -13.97
N GLY A 287 -12.89 3.54 -13.93
CA GLY A 287 -11.56 4.03 -13.56
C GLY A 287 -10.47 3.49 -14.46
N ARG A 288 -9.27 4.04 -14.31
CA ARG A 288 -8.08 3.60 -15.04
C ARG A 288 -6.98 3.22 -14.05
N ILE A 289 -6.22 2.20 -14.38
CA ILE A 289 -5.01 1.80 -13.66
C ILE A 289 -3.86 1.97 -14.64
N VAL A 290 -2.80 2.61 -14.20
CA VAL A 290 -1.50 2.63 -14.87
C VAL A 290 -0.58 1.73 -14.06
N TYR A 291 0.17 0.86 -14.73
CA TYR A 291 1.04 -0.09 -14.02
C TYR A 291 2.25 -0.49 -14.85
N VAL A 292 3.30 -0.92 -14.15
CA VAL A 292 4.57 -1.34 -14.73
C VAL A 292 4.79 -2.82 -14.47
N THR A 293 5.25 -3.55 -15.49
CA THR A 293 5.69 -4.95 -15.38
C THR A 293 7.15 -5.09 -15.80
N SER A 294 7.78 -6.21 -15.46
CA SER A 294 9.10 -6.57 -15.99
C SER A 294 8.96 -7.58 -17.12
N ALA A 295 9.57 -7.30 -18.28
CA ALA A 295 9.80 -8.28 -19.31
C ALA A 295 11.17 -8.95 -19.08
N GLY A 296 11.17 -10.24 -18.77
CA GLY A 296 12.38 -11.04 -18.59
C GLY A 296 12.82 -11.19 -17.13
N ARG A 297 14.12 -11.07 -16.85
CA ARG A 297 14.65 -11.14 -15.48
C ARG A 297 14.38 -9.82 -14.76
N ALA A 298 14.37 -9.85 -13.43
CA ALA A 298 14.25 -8.68 -12.55
C ALA A 298 14.93 -7.42 -13.13
N GLY A 299 14.13 -6.42 -13.50
CA GLY A 299 14.60 -5.12 -13.97
C GLY A 299 15.21 -5.08 -15.38
N SER A 300 15.21 -6.17 -16.16
CA SER A 300 15.88 -6.18 -17.47
C SER A 300 15.20 -5.32 -18.54
N GLN A 301 13.88 -5.17 -18.46
CA GLN A 301 13.10 -4.28 -19.33
C GLN A 301 11.76 -3.96 -18.67
N LEU A 302 11.52 -2.69 -18.32
CA LEU A 302 10.24 -2.25 -17.78
C LEU A 302 9.23 -2.03 -18.91
N CYS A 303 7.98 -2.40 -18.69
CA CYS A 303 6.87 -2.19 -19.63
C CYS A 303 5.75 -1.45 -18.92
N LEU A 304 5.36 -0.31 -19.50
CA LEU A 304 4.25 0.51 -19.02
C LEU A 304 2.94 0.05 -19.68
N HIS A 305 1.89 -0.09 -18.88
CA HIS A 305 0.59 -0.53 -19.31
C HIS A 305 -0.53 0.32 -18.70
N GLN A 306 -1.71 0.18 -19.27
CA GLN A 306 -2.93 0.73 -18.70
C GLN A 306 -4.08 -0.28 -18.82
N ALA A 307 -5.01 -0.24 -17.86
CA ALA A 307 -6.24 -1.01 -17.89
C ALA A 307 -7.41 -0.17 -17.37
N ILE A 308 -8.61 -0.45 -17.89
CA ILE A 308 -9.86 0.16 -17.41
C ILE A 308 -10.57 -0.85 -16.52
N PHE A 309 -11.27 -0.36 -15.49
CA PHE A 309 -12.16 -1.15 -14.65
C PHE A 309 -13.51 -0.45 -14.48
N ALA A 310 -14.54 -1.25 -14.24
CA ALA A 310 -15.88 -0.78 -13.89
C ALA A 310 -16.09 -0.89 -12.38
N VAL A 311 -16.91 0.01 -11.83
CA VAL A 311 -17.26 0.04 -10.41
C VAL A 311 -18.71 -0.36 -10.25
N HIS A 312 -18.94 -1.48 -9.58
CA HIS A 312 -20.28 -2.02 -9.36
C HIS A 312 -20.79 -1.65 -7.96
N ARG A 313 -21.41 -0.47 -7.84
CA ARG A 313 -22.02 -0.04 -6.59
C ARG A 313 -23.32 -0.81 -6.35
N LYS A 314 -23.48 -1.39 -5.17
CA LYS A 314 -24.76 -1.96 -4.75
C LYS A 314 -25.79 -0.82 -4.61
N PRO A 315 -27.03 -1.00 -5.08
CA PRO A 315 -28.09 0.01 -5.00
C PRO A 315 -28.48 0.36 -3.56
#